data_AF-A0A953Y208-F1
#
_entry.id   AF-A0A953Y208-F1
#
_cell.length_a   1.000
_cell.length_b   1.000
_cell.length_c   1.000
_cell.angle_alpha   90.00
_cell.angle_beta   90.00
_cell.angle_gamma   90.00
#
_symmetry.space_group_name_H-M   'P 1'
#
loop_
_entity.id
_entity.type
_entity.pdbx_description
1 polymer ?
#
loop_
_entity_poly.entity_id
_entity_poly.type
_entity_poly.pdbx_seq_one_letter_code
_entity_poly.pdbx_strand_id
1 'polypeptide(L)'
;THWAHVPFLQDEQSRRMAKRDGDLALAHLRDSGVSPERIIGFAAWSSGLLSELKPVSAQELVGEFSLANVGTDDFVVTAEHLAWLYASE
;
A
#
# COMPACT_ATOMS: atom_id res chain seq x y z
N THR A 1 -24.50 -4.62 -13.00
CA THR A 1 -23.06 -4.91 -12.83
C THR A 1 -22.45 -3.74 -12.11
N HIS A 2 -21.77 -3.96 -10.98
CA HIS A 2 -21.11 -2.91 -10.22
C HIS A 2 -19.61 -2.94 -10.49
N TRP A 3 -19.00 -1.76 -10.58
CA TRP A 3 -17.58 -1.55 -10.81
C TRP A 3 -17.05 -0.62 -9.71
N ALA A 4 -15.79 -0.78 -9.33
CA ALA A 4 -15.12 0.11 -8.39
C ALA A 4 -13.73 0.46 -8.92
N HIS A 5 -13.31 1.69 -8.64
CA HIS A 5 -11.96 2.17 -8.90
C HIS A 5 -11.13 2.00 -7.63
N VAL A 6 -9.87 1.60 -7.79
CA VAL A 6 -8.90 1.55 -6.70
C VAL A 6 -7.84 2.63 -6.94
N PRO A 7 -7.35 3.30 -5.89
CA PRO A 7 -6.29 4.30 -5.99
C PRO A 7 -5.05 3.75 -6.65
N PHE A 8 -4.41 4.58 -7.48
CA PHE A 8 -3.08 4.28 -7.98
C PHE A 8 -2.00 4.87 -7.07
N LEU A 9 -0.87 4.17 -6.94
CA LEU A 9 0.30 4.70 -6.25
C LEU A 9 1.14 5.55 -7.22
N GLN A 10 1.36 6.81 -6.88
CA GLN A 10 2.19 7.75 -7.62
C GLN A 10 3.48 8.04 -6.86
N ASP A 11 4.56 8.37 -7.57
CA ASP A 11 5.75 8.93 -6.94
C ASP A 11 5.54 10.40 -6.55
N GLU A 12 6.49 10.99 -5.81
CA GLU A 12 6.46 12.41 -5.42
C GLU A 12 6.43 13.39 -6.61
N GLN A 13 6.73 12.92 -7.83
CA GLN A 13 6.65 13.69 -9.07
C GLN A 13 5.30 13.49 -9.80
N SER A 14 4.31 12.89 -9.12
CA SER A 14 2.98 12.55 -9.66
C SER A 14 3.05 11.64 -10.90
N ARG A 15 4.12 10.87 -11.04
CA ARG A 15 4.24 9.85 -12.08
C ARG A 15 3.70 8.55 -11.53
N ARG A 16 2.92 7.86 -12.37
CA ARG A 16 2.49 6.50 -12.07
C ARG A 16 3.72 5.62 -11.89
N MET A 17 3.85 5.03 -10.71
CA MET A 17 4.89 4.05 -10.45
C MET A 17 4.72 2.87 -11.43
N ALA A 18 5.71 2.65 -12.27
CA ALA A 18 5.71 1.58 -13.23
C ALA A 18 6.43 0.36 -12.65
N LYS A 19 6.15 -0.84 -13.19
CA LYS A 19 6.88 -2.08 -12.85
C LYS A 19 8.42 -1.96 -12.95
N ARG A 20 8.92 -0.93 -13.65
CA ARG A 20 10.34 -0.68 -13.90
C ARG A 20 11.02 0.10 -12.77
N ASP A 21 10.25 0.70 -11.87
CA ASP A 21 10.79 1.51 -10.77
C ASP A 21 11.30 0.65 -9.60
N GLY A 22 11.35 -0.68 -9.76
CA GLY A 22 12.16 -1.66 -9.00
C GLY A 22 11.78 -1.85 -7.52
N ASP A 23 11.75 -0.74 -6.79
CA ASP A 23 11.76 -0.67 -5.34
C ASP A 23 10.42 -1.11 -4.74
N LEU A 24 9.28 -0.90 -5.41
CA LEU A 24 7.97 -1.38 -4.91
C LEU A 24 7.50 -2.71 -5.51
N ALA A 25 8.35 -3.42 -6.26
CA ALA A 25 7.99 -4.75 -6.71
C ALA A 25 7.89 -5.70 -5.49
N LEU A 26 6.81 -6.48 -5.36
CA LEU A 26 6.65 -7.43 -4.25
C LEU A 26 7.84 -8.39 -4.09
N ALA A 27 8.48 -8.79 -5.21
CA ALA A 27 9.69 -9.59 -5.18
C ALA A 27 10.84 -8.86 -4.50
N HIS A 28 11.06 -7.57 -4.84
CA HIS A 28 12.09 -6.74 -4.23
C HIS A 28 11.80 -6.50 -2.74
N LEU A 29 10.56 -6.15 -2.37
CA LEU A 29 10.18 -5.95 -0.98
C LEU A 29 10.43 -7.20 -0.13
N ARG A 30 10.09 -8.38 -0.66
CA ARG A 30 10.35 -9.66 -0.01
C ARG A 30 11.85 -9.94 0.12
N ASP A 31 12.62 -9.71 -0.95
CA ASP A 31 14.08 -9.95 -0.94
C ASP A 31 14.80 -8.97 0.01
N SER A 32 14.24 -7.77 0.21
CA SER A 32 14.68 -6.76 1.18
C SER A 32 14.20 -7.03 2.62
N GLY A 33 13.49 -8.13 2.86
CA GLY A 33 13.08 -8.55 4.21
C GLY A 33 11.85 -7.85 4.78
N VAL A 34 11.08 -7.13 3.96
CA VAL A 34 9.83 -6.49 4.40
C VAL A 34 8.80 -7.56 4.75
N SER A 35 8.19 -7.46 5.94
CA SER A 35 7.17 -8.41 6.35
C SER A 35 5.89 -8.27 5.51
N PRO A 36 5.18 -9.38 5.23
CA PRO A 36 3.90 -9.34 4.55
C PRO A 36 2.91 -8.38 5.21
N GLU A 37 2.90 -8.30 6.54
CA GLU A 37 2.00 -7.46 7.33
C GLU A 37 2.22 -5.97 7.08
N ARG A 38 3.47 -5.54 6.88
CA ARG A 38 3.79 -4.15 6.49
C ARG A 38 3.31 -3.85 5.08
N ILE A 39 3.51 -4.77 4.15
CA ILE A 39 3.06 -4.61 2.75
C ILE A 39 1.53 -4.47 2.71
N ILE A 40 0.82 -5.36 3.41
CA ILE A 40 -0.64 -5.36 3.50
C ILE A 40 -1.13 -4.07 4.19
N GLY A 41 -0.52 -3.70 5.31
CA GLY A 41 -0.83 -2.48 6.06
C GLY A 41 -0.67 -1.21 5.22
N PHE A 42 0.43 -1.12 4.48
CA PHE A 42 0.69 -0.01 3.58
C PHE A 42 -0.36 0.08 2.47
N ALA A 43 -0.69 -1.03 1.81
CA ALA A 43 -1.70 -1.07 0.76
C ALA A 43 -3.10 -0.72 1.28
N ALA A 44 -3.46 -1.21 2.47
CA ALA A 44 -4.75 -0.93 3.07
C ALA A 44 -4.87 0.55 3.51
N TRP A 45 -3.83 1.11 4.12
CA TRP A 45 -3.82 2.50 4.52
C TRP A 45 -3.81 3.46 3.32
N SER A 46 -2.94 3.24 2.33
CA SER A 46 -2.87 4.08 1.12
C SER A 46 -4.13 4.03 0.25
N SER A 47 -4.94 2.98 0.39
CA SER A 47 -6.25 2.87 -0.27
C SER A 47 -7.42 3.43 0.55
N GLY A 48 -7.18 3.86 1.80
CA GLY A 48 -8.22 4.36 2.71
C GLY A 48 -8.96 3.28 3.52
N LEU A 49 -8.64 1.98 3.32
CA LEU A 49 -9.22 0.89 4.10
C LEU A 49 -8.83 0.93 5.59
N LEU A 50 -7.64 1.47 5.90
CA LEU A 50 -7.20 1.74 7.26
C LEU A 50 -7.03 3.25 7.48
N SER A 51 -7.48 3.74 8.64
CA SER A 51 -7.29 5.14 9.04
C SER A 51 -5.87 5.44 9.52
N GLU A 52 -5.10 4.41 9.89
CA GLU A 52 -3.76 4.53 10.46
C GLU A 52 -2.81 3.53 9.79
N LEU A 53 -1.59 3.99 9.51
CA LEU A 53 -0.53 3.17 8.92
C LEU A 53 0.07 2.25 9.98
N LYS A 54 -0.23 0.95 9.88
CA LYS A 54 0.26 -0.09 10.80
C LYS A 54 0.43 -1.43 10.08
N PRO A 55 1.30 -2.33 10.56
CA PRO A 55 1.32 -3.71 10.08
C PRO A 55 -0.02 -4.39 10.39
N VAL A 56 -0.54 -5.19 9.46
CA VAL A 56 -1.79 -5.95 9.64
C VAL A 56 -1.73 -7.25 8.83
N SER A 57 -2.25 -8.35 9.38
CA SER A 57 -2.38 -9.58 8.60
C SER A 57 -3.54 -9.50 7.61
N ALA A 58 -3.50 -10.34 6.57
CA ALA A 58 -4.61 -10.45 5.63
C ALA A 58 -5.91 -10.89 6.32
N GLN A 59 -5.81 -11.79 7.31
CA GLN A 59 -6.95 -12.32 8.06
C GLN A 59 -7.64 -11.23 8.88
N GLU A 60 -6.88 -10.38 9.58
CA GLU A 60 -7.42 -9.24 10.32
C GLU A 60 -8.09 -8.24 9.37
N LEU A 61 -7.46 -7.95 8.23
CA LEU A 61 -7.99 -6.98 7.27
C LEU A 61 -9.30 -7.44 6.62
N VAL A 62 -9.46 -8.74 6.34
CA VAL A 62 -10.69 -9.29 5.74
C VAL A 62 -11.90 -9.09 6.65
N GLY A 63 -11.72 -9.13 7.97
CA GLY A 63 -12.81 -8.90 8.94
C GLY A 63 -13.38 -7.49 8.90
N GLU A 64 -12.54 -6.51 8.55
CA GLU A 64 -12.87 -5.07 8.55
C GLU A 64 -13.12 -4.52 7.13
N PHE A 65 -13.10 -5.38 6.09
CA PHE A 65 -13.14 -4.94 4.71
C PHE A 65 -14.52 -4.39 4.32
N SER A 66 -14.53 -3.13 3.85
CA SER A 66 -15.68 -2.51 3.19
C SER A 66 -15.21 -1.75 1.95
N LEU A 67 -15.78 -2.10 0.79
CA LEU A 67 -15.47 -1.40 -0.46
C LEU A 67 -15.83 0.10 -0.41
N ALA A 68 -16.77 0.49 0.46
CA ALA A 68 -17.14 1.89 0.66
C ALA A 68 -16.03 2.73 1.32
N ASN A 69 -15.05 2.09 1.96
CA ASN A 69 -13.92 2.76 2.60
C ASN A 69 -12.73 2.95 1.64
N VAL A 70 -12.76 2.33 0.46
CA VAL A 70 -11.72 2.51 -0.55
C VAL A 70 -11.87 3.89 -1.17
N GLY A 71 -10.84 4.73 -1.02
CA GLY A 71 -10.80 6.05 -1.62
C GLY A 71 -10.75 6.00 -3.14
N THR A 72 -11.06 7.12 -3.79
CA THR A 72 -10.98 7.25 -5.26
C THR A 72 -9.79 8.06 -5.73
N ASP A 73 -9.13 8.77 -4.80
CA ASP A 73 -7.99 9.63 -5.10
C ASP A 73 -6.70 8.80 -5.11
N ASP A 74 -5.83 9.08 -6.07
CA ASP A 74 -4.52 8.46 -6.15
C ASP A 74 -3.66 8.87 -4.95
N PHE A 75 -2.77 7.96 -4.53
CA PHE A 75 -1.93 8.15 -3.35
C PHE A 75 -0.48 8.43 -3.75
N VAL A 76 0.09 9.52 -3.24
CA VAL A 76 1.49 9.87 -3.47
C VAL A 76 2.39 9.20 -2.42
N VAL A 77 3.26 8.31 -2.88
CA VAL A 77 4.27 7.64 -2.05
C VAL A 77 5.43 8.60 -1.83
N THR A 78 5.73 8.91 -0.56
CA THR A 78 6.82 9.79 -0.15
C THR A 78 8.03 8.99 0.33
N ALA A 79 9.17 9.65 0.49
CA ALA A 79 10.34 9.03 1.11
C ALA A 79 10.07 8.50 2.53
N GLU A 80 9.21 9.18 3.31
CA GLU A 80 8.81 8.74 4.65
C GLU A 80 7.99 7.45 4.60
N HIS A 81 7.08 7.33 3.63
CA HIS A 81 6.30 6.12 3.40
C HIS A 81 7.20 4.92 3.06
N LEU A 82 8.22 5.14 2.23
CA LEU A 82 9.21 4.12 1.91
C LEU A 82 10.06 3.76 3.13
N ALA A 83 10.54 4.75 3.87
CA ALA A 83 11.30 4.51 5.10
C ALA A 83 10.49 3.70 6.12
N TRP A 84 9.20 3.99 6.27
CA TRP A 84 8.30 3.15 7.04
C TRP A 84 8.24 1.75 6.42
N LEU A 85 7.93 1.59 5.14
CA LEU A 85 7.77 0.26 4.54
C LEU A 85 9.00 -0.63 4.74
N TYR A 86 10.20 -0.08 4.61
CA TYR A 86 11.48 -0.77 4.76
C TYR A 86 12.01 -0.87 6.21
N ALA A 87 11.36 -0.25 7.19
CA ALA A 87 11.80 -0.34 8.57
C ALA A 87 11.72 -1.79 9.07
N SER A 88 12.87 -2.34 9.45
CA SER A 88 12.97 -3.60 10.18
C SER A 88 12.59 -3.38 11.65
N GLU A 89 11.86 -4.33 12.25
CA GLU A 89 11.73 -4.43 13.71
C GLU A 89 13.05 -4.88 14.36
#